data_AF-A0A812SRM9-F1
#
_entry.id   AF-A0A812SRM9-F1
#
_cell.length_a   1.000
_cell.length_b   1.000
_cell.length_c   1.000
_cell.angle_alpha   90.00
_cell.angle_beta   90.00
_cell.angle_gamma   90.00
#
_symmetry.space_group_name_H-M   'P 1'
#
loop_
_entity.id
_entity.type
_entity.pdbx_description
1 polymer ?
#
loop_
_entity_poly.entity_id
_entity_poly.type
_entity_poly.pdbx_seq_one_letter_code
_entity_poly.pdbx_strand_id
1 'polypeptide(L)'
;MQLDSAGADPSKAGEVADCIQQLAVYAAWHAANLRSFLWSSADRDKQKAEALAQELEGLMPAAEAQTIKALAFRAAWFTANQRRFNFADAAEDQRAVEFYADLLASLTNPELAKNIKSLSLNASWHAANSRSMLWRDAREDACRFERDCSKLATLLRPQSGRQQPENDGEESEGFRTPRETEEATPTALRRCNSVLDEIVVAWQAVKVSDGSTEASSFLSAASVTVMVFDVFGKLLQGFQADMRKNIEMIQQHVRGEISLEPGCEGRGERLQEKLIDDEAKAAGSHVKALREGSASMGLLWLSRSLRLLQTMLAKLDAGQLVSVSEVPEHEAVN
;
A
#
# COMPACT_ATOMS: atom_id res chain seq x y z
N MET A 1 43.95 15.52 -30.26
CA MET A 1 43.24 15.69 -28.97
C MET A 1 41.97 14.86 -29.09
N GLN A 2 42.05 13.57 -28.76
CA GLN A 2 40.92 12.65 -28.77
C GLN A 2 40.10 12.94 -27.51
N LEU A 3 38.83 13.29 -27.69
CA LEU A 3 37.87 13.37 -26.60
C LEU A 3 37.49 11.93 -26.26
N ASP A 4 37.97 11.46 -25.11
CA ASP A 4 37.57 10.18 -24.55
C ASP A 4 36.06 10.19 -24.33
N SER A 5 35.34 9.46 -25.20
CA SER A 5 33.93 9.15 -24.96
C SER A 5 33.89 8.17 -23.78
N ALA A 6 33.74 8.72 -22.57
CA ALA A 6 33.47 7.96 -21.37
C ALA A 6 32.21 7.12 -21.60
N GLY A 7 32.40 5.86 -21.94
CA GLY A 7 31.31 4.89 -22.05
C GLY A 7 30.61 4.82 -20.70
N ALA A 8 29.33 5.20 -20.69
CA ALA A 8 28.52 5.10 -19.49
C ALA A 8 28.49 3.63 -19.03
N ASP A 9 29.00 3.39 -17.82
CA ASP A 9 29.05 2.08 -17.19
C ASP A 9 27.61 1.52 -17.11
N PRO A 10 27.31 0.33 -17.68
CA PRO A 10 25.99 -0.28 -17.60
C PRO A 10 25.47 -0.47 -16.16
N SER A 11 26.36 -0.48 -15.15
CA SER A 11 25.97 -0.46 -13.73
C SER A 11 25.17 0.80 -13.38
N LYS A 12 25.59 1.97 -13.88
CA LYS A 12 24.95 3.26 -13.56
C LYS A 12 23.55 3.39 -14.15
N ALA A 13 23.29 2.80 -15.31
CA ALA A 13 21.97 2.86 -15.93
C ALA A 13 20.90 2.12 -15.10
N GLY A 14 21.29 1.00 -14.46
CA GLY A 14 20.42 0.27 -13.54
C GLY A 14 20.10 1.10 -12.29
N GLU A 15 21.13 1.69 -11.68
CA GLU A 15 20.98 2.56 -10.50
C GLU A 15 20.07 3.76 -10.78
N VAL A 16 20.25 4.45 -11.91
CA VAL A 16 19.39 5.56 -12.34
C VAL A 16 17.94 5.08 -12.53
N ALA A 17 17.74 3.92 -13.19
CA ALA A 17 16.40 3.39 -13.42
C ALA A 17 15.68 3.09 -12.10
N ASP A 18 16.36 2.44 -11.16
CA ASP A 18 15.78 2.09 -9.86
C ASP A 18 15.47 3.34 -9.03
N CYS A 19 16.36 4.35 -9.08
CA CYS A 19 16.16 5.61 -8.40
C CYS A 19 14.93 6.37 -8.93
N ILE A 20 14.77 6.45 -10.26
CA ILE A 20 13.60 7.08 -10.90
C ILE A 20 12.30 6.33 -10.56
N GLN A 21 12.32 4.99 -10.62
CA GLN A 21 11.17 4.15 -10.27
C GLN A 21 10.71 4.39 -8.84
N GLN A 22 11.62 4.31 -7.89
CA GLN A 22 11.30 4.52 -6.48
C GLN A 22 10.84 5.96 -6.23
N LEU A 23 11.51 6.97 -6.81
CA LEU A 23 11.13 8.37 -6.69
C LEU A 23 9.67 8.59 -7.11
N ALA A 24 9.26 8.04 -8.26
CA ALA A 24 7.88 8.13 -8.74
C ALA A 24 6.89 7.50 -7.76
N VAL A 25 7.21 6.32 -7.20
CA VAL A 25 6.37 5.62 -6.22
C VAL A 25 6.24 6.42 -4.92
N TYR A 26 7.34 6.93 -4.37
CA TYR A 26 7.30 7.68 -3.13
C TYR A 26 6.61 9.04 -3.27
N ALA A 27 6.82 9.74 -4.39
CA ALA A 27 6.09 10.96 -4.69
C ALA A 27 4.58 10.70 -4.79
N ALA A 28 4.18 9.64 -5.52
CA ALA A 28 2.78 9.21 -5.66
C ALA A 28 2.11 8.94 -4.30
N TRP A 29 2.75 8.12 -3.45
CA TRP A 29 2.20 7.79 -2.13
C TRP A 29 2.20 8.99 -1.18
N HIS A 30 3.19 9.87 -1.25
CA HIS A 30 3.17 11.11 -0.47
C HIS A 30 1.88 11.91 -0.72
N ALA A 31 1.56 12.22 -1.98
CA ALA A 31 0.39 13.01 -2.34
C ALA A 31 -0.91 12.28 -1.99
N ALA A 32 -1.03 10.99 -2.31
CA ALA A 32 -2.21 10.17 -2.02
C ALA A 32 -2.47 10.04 -0.50
N ASN A 33 -1.41 9.86 0.30
CA ASN A 33 -1.49 9.78 1.76
C ASN A 33 -1.90 11.13 2.36
N LEU A 34 -1.31 12.24 1.89
CA LEU A 34 -1.65 13.57 2.40
C LEU A 34 -3.11 13.92 2.11
N ARG A 35 -3.58 13.65 0.88
CA ARG A 35 -4.98 13.82 0.47
C ARG A 35 -5.95 12.83 1.13
N SER A 36 -5.43 11.86 1.87
CA SER A 36 -6.20 10.92 2.68
C SER A 36 -5.99 11.14 4.19
N PHE A 37 -5.37 12.26 4.57
CA PHE A 37 -5.07 12.64 5.95
C PHE A 37 -4.17 11.66 6.73
N LEU A 38 -3.37 10.85 6.03
CA LEU A 38 -2.39 9.93 6.61
C LEU A 38 -1.03 10.62 6.74
N TRP A 39 -0.96 11.65 7.60
CA TRP A 39 0.17 12.59 7.65
C TRP A 39 1.52 11.93 7.95
N SER A 40 1.58 11.00 8.91
CA SER A 40 2.84 10.33 9.27
C SER A 40 3.38 9.46 8.13
N SER A 41 2.50 8.81 7.36
CA SER A 41 2.90 8.06 6.17
C SER A 41 3.31 9.00 5.04
N ALA A 42 2.57 10.08 4.83
CA ALA A 42 2.90 11.10 3.83
C ALA A 42 4.27 11.74 4.09
N ASP A 43 4.61 12.08 5.33
CA ASP A 43 5.90 12.67 5.68
C ASP A 43 7.07 11.71 5.43
N ARG A 44 6.90 10.44 5.82
CA ARG A 44 7.89 9.39 5.56
C ARG A 44 8.14 9.18 4.06
N ASP A 45 7.08 9.15 3.26
CA ASP A 45 7.22 8.99 1.82
C ASP A 45 7.84 10.23 1.16
N LYS A 46 7.55 11.43 1.67
CA LYS A 46 8.22 12.68 1.24
C LYS A 46 9.72 12.62 1.50
N GLN A 47 10.14 12.28 2.72
CA GLN A 47 11.56 12.19 3.08
C GLN A 47 12.31 11.21 2.19
N LYS A 48 11.69 10.06 1.88
CA LYS A 48 12.28 9.06 0.98
C LYS A 48 12.35 9.54 -0.48
N ALA A 49 11.30 10.20 -0.97
CA ALA A 49 11.33 10.82 -2.30
C ALA A 49 12.42 11.90 -2.40
N GLU A 50 12.60 12.72 -1.36
CA GLU A 50 13.64 13.75 -1.33
C GLU A 50 15.06 13.15 -1.30
N ALA A 51 15.27 12.08 -0.53
CA ALA A 51 16.55 11.36 -0.51
C ALA A 51 16.89 10.75 -1.88
N LEU A 52 15.92 10.10 -2.53
CA LEU A 52 16.10 9.55 -3.88
C LEU A 52 16.34 10.64 -4.93
N ALA A 53 15.71 11.81 -4.80
CA ALA A 53 15.98 12.92 -5.71
C ALA A 53 17.43 13.44 -5.58
N GLN A 54 17.97 13.49 -4.36
CA GLN A 54 19.37 13.86 -4.12
C GLN A 54 20.33 12.80 -4.67
N GLU A 55 20.00 11.52 -4.50
CA GLU A 55 20.77 10.40 -5.07
C GLU A 55 20.79 10.49 -6.61
N LEU A 56 19.63 10.75 -7.23
CA LEU A 56 19.51 10.89 -8.68
C LEU A 56 20.38 12.04 -9.23
N GLU A 57 20.44 13.17 -8.53
CA GLU A 57 21.33 14.29 -8.88
C GLU A 57 22.83 13.90 -8.87
N GLY A 58 23.21 12.89 -8.09
CA GLY A 58 24.57 12.33 -8.10
C GLY A 58 24.85 11.34 -9.23
N LEU A 59 23.79 10.78 -9.84
CA LEU A 59 23.90 9.75 -10.87
C LEU A 59 23.75 10.29 -12.30
N MET A 60 23.09 11.44 -12.48
CA MET A 60 22.83 12.04 -13.79
C MET A 60 22.91 13.58 -13.73
N PRO A 61 22.91 14.30 -14.87
CA PRO A 61 22.99 15.76 -14.87
C PRO A 61 21.88 16.40 -14.02
N ALA A 62 22.27 17.35 -13.17
CA ALA A 62 21.37 17.95 -12.17
C ALA A 62 20.08 18.53 -12.78
N ALA A 63 20.16 19.13 -13.98
CA ALA A 63 18.99 19.66 -14.69
C ALA A 63 17.97 18.57 -15.04
N GLU A 64 18.44 17.40 -15.50
CA GLU A 64 17.59 16.24 -15.81
C GLU A 64 16.98 15.67 -14.53
N ALA A 65 17.80 15.44 -13.49
CA ALA A 65 17.35 14.90 -12.20
C ALA A 65 16.28 15.78 -11.54
N GLN A 66 16.48 17.10 -11.51
CA GLN A 66 15.50 18.06 -10.96
C GLN A 66 14.22 18.09 -11.78
N THR A 67 14.31 17.98 -13.10
CA THR A 67 13.14 17.92 -13.98
C THR A 67 12.34 16.64 -13.73
N ILE A 68 13.01 15.48 -13.57
CA ILE A 68 12.37 14.21 -13.23
C ILE A 68 11.69 14.28 -11.86
N LYS A 69 12.35 14.86 -10.86
CA LYS A 69 11.75 15.11 -9.53
C LYS A 69 10.49 15.94 -9.65
N ALA A 70 10.55 17.08 -10.34
CA ALA A 70 9.40 17.97 -10.50
C ALA A 70 8.24 17.26 -11.22
N LEU A 71 8.54 16.53 -12.30
CA LEU A 71 7.57 15.73 -13.04
C LEU A 71 6.88 14.68 -12.15
N ALA A 72 7.64 13.93 -11.36
CA ALA A 72 7.11 12.91 -10.45
C ALA A 72 6.16 13.51 -9.40
N PHE A 73 6.55 14.60 -8.74
CA PHE A 73 5.70 15.26 -7.76
C PHE A 73 4.45 15.90 -8.39
N ARG A 74 4.54 16.49 -9.59
CA ARG A 74 3.38 17.07 -10.27
C ARG A 74 2.40 16.00 -10.75
N ALA A 75 2.90 14.86 -11.23
CA ALA A 75 2.05 13.71 -11.55
C ALA A 75 1.33 13.19 -10.29
N ALA A 76 2.04 13.09 -9.16
CA ALA A 76 1.48 12.66 -7.89
C ALA A 76 0.33 13.57 -7.43
N TRP A 77 0.57 14.89 -7.44
CA TRP A 77 -0.44 15.87 -7.04
C TRP A 77 -1.62 15.93 -8.00
N PHE A 78 -1.38 15.91 -9.31
CA PHE A 78 -2.43 15.87 -10.33
C PHE A 78 -3.44 14.75 -10.05
N THR A 79 -2.97 13.51 -9.93
CA THR A 79 -3.86 12.35 -9.76
C THR A 79 -4.57 12.34 -8.40
N ALA A 80 -3.86 12.70 -7.31
CA ALA A 80 -4.44 12.79 -5.98
C ALA A 80 -5.52 13.90 -5.91
N ASN A 81 -5.28 15.04 -6.57
CA ASN A 81 -6.24 16.15 -6.66
C ASN A 81 -7.45 15.75 -7.49
N GLN A 82 -7.23 15.14 -8.66
CA GLN A 82 -8.29 14.66 -9.55
C GLN A 82 -9.21 13.66 -8.83
N ARG A 83 -8.61 12.71 -8.11
CA ARG A 83 -9.37 11.67 -7.40
C ARG A 83 -10.09 12.18 -6.14
N ARG A 84 -9.66 13.32 -5.58
CA ARG A 84 -10.35 14.07 -4.52
C ARG A 84 -11.20 15.23 -5.02
N PHE A 85 -11.43 15.33 -6.34
CA PHE A 85 -12.26 16.36 -6.97
C PHE A 85 -11.78 17.81 -6.77
N ASN A 86 -10.49 18.02 -6.49
CA ASN A 86 -9.86 19.34 -6.42
C ASN A 86 -9.43 19.78 -7.82
N PHE A 87 -10.39 20.03 -8.71
CA PHE A 87 -10.13 20.14 -10.16
C PHE A 87 -9.28 21.35 -10.55
N ALA A 88 -9.35 22.47 -9.82
CA ALA A 88 -8.53 23.64 -10.11
C ALA A 88 -7.04 23.34 -9.91
N ASP A 89 -6.68 22.78 -8.75
CA ASP A 89 -5.32 22.33 -8.45
C ASP A 89 -4.89 21.24 -9.44
N ALA A 90 -5.77 20.26 -9.74
CA ALA A 90 -5.47 19.20 -10.69
C ALA A 90 -5.14 19.74 -12.09
N ALA A 91 -5.88 20.75 -12.58
CA ALA A 91 -5.62 21.37 -13.87
C ALA A 91 -4.31 22.17 -13.90
N GLU A 92 -3.90 22.77 -12.79
CA GLU A 92 -2.57 23.38 -12.65
C GLU A 92 -1.47 22.32 -12.69
N ASP A 93 -1.59 21.26 -11.89
CA ASP A 93 -0.61 20.18 -11.85
C ASP A 93 -0.51 19.45 -13.19
N GLN A 94 -1.62 19.25 -13.90
CA GLN A 94 -1.61 18.68 -15.25
C GLN A 94 -0.78 19.52 -16.23
N ARG A 95 -0.97 20.84 -16.23
CA ARG A 95 -0.16 21.75 -17.06
C ARG A 95 1.32 21.68 -16.70
N ALA A 96 1.63 21.56 -15.41
CA ALA A 96 3.01 21.39 -14.95
C ALA A 96 3.61 20.04 -15.38
N VAL A 97 2.83 18.95 -15.36
CA VAL A 97 3.25 17.64 -15.88
C VAL A 97 3.65 17.74 -17.35
N GLU A 98 2.83 18.36 -18.19
CA GLU A 98 3.15 18.55 -19.61
C GLU A 98 4.43 19.40 -19.79
N PHE A 99 4.52 20.53 -19.08
CA PHE A 99 5.69 21.40 -19.11
C PHE A 99 6.99 20.67 -18.76
N TYR A 100 7.02 19.91 -17.65
CA TYR A 100 8.23 19.20 -17.25
C TYR A 100 8.55 18.00 -18.14
N ALA A 101 7.54 17.37 -18.76
CA ALA A 101 7.77 16.32 -19.73
C ALA A 101 8.42 16.87 -21.02
N ASP A 102 7.94 18.00 -21.52
CA ASP A 102 8.52 18.68 -22.69
C ASP A 102 9.94 19.18 -22.39
N LEU A 103 10.15 19.76 -21.20
CA LEU A 103 11.49 20.17 -20.75
C LEU A 103 12.43 18.97 -20.67
N LEU A 104 11.99 17.84 -20.09
CA LEU A 104 12.80 16.63 -20.02
C LEU A 104 13.14 16.11 -21.41
N ALA A 105 12.17 16.10 -22.35
CA ALA A 105 12.39 15.71 -23.73
C ALA A 105 13.40 16.60 -24.47
N SER A 106 13.55 17.87 -24.06
CA SER A 106 14.59 18.77 -24.59
C SER A 106 15.98 18.53 -24.01
N LEU A 107 16.06 17.96 -22.79
CA LEU A 107 17.31 17.67 -22.10
C LEU A 107 17.83 16.25 -22.40
N THR A 108 16.94 15.34 -22.77
CA THR A 108 17.26 13.92 -22.95
C THR A 108 16.63 13.34 -24.22
N ASN A 109 16.61 12.03 -24.35
CA ASN A 109 15.87 11.35 -25.41
C ASN A 109 14.34 11.56 -25.23
N PRO A 110 13.60 12.03 -26.26
CA PRO A 110 12.14 12.20 -26.17
C PRO A 110 11.35 10.95 -25.78
N GLU A 111 11.78 9.76 -26.24
CA GLU A 111 11.15 8.48 -25.85
C GLU A 111 11.41 8.15 -24.37
N LEU A 112 12.60 8.49 -23.86
CA LEU A 112 12.90 8.35 -22.43
C LEU A 112 12.03 9.28 -21.59
N ALA A 113 11.90 10.56 -21.98
CA ALA A 113 11.04 11.52 -21.30
C ALA A 113 9.57 11.08 -21.28
N LYS A 114 9.06 10.61 -22.43
CA LYS A 114 7.71 10.05 -22.56
C LYS A 114 7.50 8.84 -21.65
N ASN A 115 8.48 7.93 -21.58
CA ASN A 115 8.42 6.77 -20.70
C ASN A 115 8.40 7.18 -19.22
N ILE A 116 9.26 8.13 -18.81
CA ILE A 116 9.30 8.63 -17.42
C ILE A 116 7.99 9.34 -17.04
N LYS A 117 7.38 10.12 -17.97
CA LYS A 117 6.05 10.72 -17.76
C LYS A 117 4.99 9.64 -17.54
N SER A 118 4.93 8.65 -18.43
CA SER A 118 3.97 7.54 -18.33
C SER A 118 4.13 6.77 -17.02
N LEU A 119 5.36 6.40 -16.68
CA LEU A 119 5.72 5.74 -15.42
C LEU A 119 5.26 6.56 -14.21
N SER A 120 5.57 7.87 -14.18
CA SER A 120 5.19 8.76 -13.09
C SER A 120 3.67 8.87 -12.92
N LEU A 121 2.92 8.98 -14.02
CA LEU A 121 1.46 9.03 -14.00
C LEU A 121 0.84 7.70 -13.55
N ASN A 122 1.35 6.56 -14.03
CA ASN A 122 0.84 5.23 -13.65
C ASN A 122 1.08 4.94 -12.16
N ALA A 123 2.26 5.27 -11.62
CA ALA A 123 2.52 5.18 -10.18
C ALA A 123 1.54 6.06 -9.36
N SER A 124 1.31 7.28 -9.85
CA SER A 124 0.45 8.27 -9.20
C SER A 124 -1.02 7.85 -9.19
N TRP A 125 -1.54 7.39 -10.33
CA TRP A 125 -2.90 6.85 -10.42
C TRP A 125 -3.08 5.59 -9.58
N HIS A 126 -2.12 4.67 -9.59
CA HIS A 126 -2.14 3.49 -8.73
C HIS A 126 -2.33 3.87 -7.24
N ALA A 127 -1.53 4.81 -6.74
CA ALA A 127 -1.60 5.24 -5.34
C ALA A 127 -2.94 5.95 -5.02
N ALA A 128 -3.39 6.86 -5.88
CA ALA A 128 -4.66 7.58 -5.71
C ALA A 128 -5.87 6.62 -5.74
N ASN A 129 -5.85 5.63 -6.63
CA ASN A 129 -6.91 4.63 -6.81
C ASN A 129 -6.94 3.67 -5.63
N SER A 130 -5.78 3.22 -5.17
CA SER A 130 -5.65 2.41 -3.95
C SER A 130 -6.23 3.13 -2.73
N ARG A 131 -5.91 4.41 -2.55
CA ARG A 131 -6.48 5.20 -1.43
C ARG A 131 -7.97 5.49 -1.57
N SER A 132 -8.53 5.30 -2.75
CA SER A 132 -9.96 5.47 -3.03
C SER A 132 -10.70 4.15 -3.17
N MET A 133 -10.04 3.02 -2.86
CA MET A 133 -10.58 1.66 -2.96
C MET A 133 -11.02 1.25 -4.38
N LEU A 134 -10.46 1.87 -5.41
CA LEU A 134 -10.72 1.52 -6.80
C LEU A 134 -9.69 0.49 -7.25
N TRP A 135 -9.79 -0.70 -6.65
CA TRP A 135 -8.75 -1.73 -6.72
C TRP A 135 -8.51 -2.27 -8.13
N ARG A 136 -9.55 -2.32 -8.97
CA ARG A 136 -9.43 -2.72 -10.38
C ARG A 136 -8.57 -1.71 -11.14
N ASP A 137 -8.93 -0.42 -11.09
CA ASP A 137 -8.17 0.65 -11.73
C ASP A 137 -6.73 0.67 -11.21
N ALA A 138 -6.54 0.57 -9.89
CA ALA A 138 -5.21 0.52 -9.28
C ALA A 138 -4.36 -0.64 -9.81
N ARG A 139 -4.96 -1.82 -10.03
CA ARG A 139 -4.27 -2.97 -10.61
C ARG A 139 -3.87 -2.71 -12.07
N GLU A 140 -4.75 -2.12 -12.86
CA GLU A 140 -4.44 -1.78 -14.25
C GLU A 140 -3.28 -0.77 -14.35
N ASP A 141 -3.27 0.24 -13.50
CA ASP A 141 -2.18 1.22 -13.42
C ASP A 141 -0.87 0.58 -12.99
N ALA A 142 -0.91 -0.40 -12.07
CA ALA A 142 0.27 -1.16 -11.66
C ALA A 142 0.89 -1.92 -12.84
N CYS A 143 0.06 -2.62 -13.63
CA CYS A 143 0.53 -3.33 -14.82
C CYS A 143 1.17 -2.38 -15.86
N ARG A 144 0.61 -1.17 -16.02
CA ARG A 144 1.18 -0.16 -16.94
C ARG A 144 2.51 0.39 -16.40
N PHE A 145 2.59 0.68 -15.10
CA PHE A 145 3.81 1.14 -14.44
C PHE A 145 4.97 0.16 -14.68
N GLU A 146 4.76 -1.13 -14.49
CA GLU A 146 5.83 -2.14 -14.64
C GLU A 146 6.30 -2.31 -16.08
N ARG A 147 5.37 -2.22 -17.03
CA ARG A 147 5.70 -2.20 -18.45
C ARG A 147 6.65 -1.03 -18.76
N ASP A 148 6.40 0.13 -18.16
CA ASP A 148 7.23 1.31 -18.35
C ASP A 148 8.57 1.22 -17.57
N CYS A 149 8.59 0.56 -16.41
CA CYS A 149 9.83 0.23 -15.68
C CYS A 149 10.75 -0.66 -16.53
N SER A 150 10.20 -1.69 -17.17
CA SER A 150 10.94 -2.60 -18.04
C SER A 150 11.56 -1.88 -19.26
N LYS A 151 10.84 -0.88 -19.80
CA LYS A 151 11.37 -0.03 -20.89
C LYS A 151 12.44 0.94 -20.41
N LEU A 152 12.31 1.47 -19.19
CA LEU A 152 13.19 2.50 -18.65
C LEU A 152 14.66 2.08 -18.66
N ALA A 153 14.94 0.87 -18.14
CA ALA A 153 16.29 0.33 -18.10
C ALA A 153 16.90 0.17 -19.51
N THR A 154 16.07 -0.10 -20.52
CA THR A 154 16.53 -0.22 -21.92
C THR A 154 16.83 1.15 -22.52
N LEU A 155 15.99 2.15 -22.24
CA LEU A 155 16.13 3.51 -22.77
C LEU A 155 17.29 4.29 -22.15
N LEU A 156 17.69 3.95 -20.92
CA LEU A 156 18.83 4.54 -20.22
C LEU A 156 20.19 3.97 -20.65
N ARG A 157 20.22 2.84 -21.37
CA ARG A 157 21.48 2.29 -21.86
C ARG A 157 22.07 3.18 -22.95
N PRO A 158 23.38 3.48 -22.91
CA PRO A 158 24.02 4.22 -23.99
C PRO A 158 23.81 3.48 -25.32
N GLN A 159 23.28 4.18 -26.33
CA GLN A 159 23.12 3.62 -27.66
C GLN A 159 24.50 3.49 -28.31
N SER A 160 25.18 2.37 -28.03
CA SER A 160 26.46 2.05 -28.67
C SER A 160 26.24 1.85 -30.17
N GLY A 161 26.52 2.90 -30.96
CA GLY A 161 26.78 2.80 -32.39
C GLY A 161 25.64 2.27 -33.25
N ARG A 162 24.41 2.73 -33.07
CA ARG A 162 23.36 2.49 -34.08
C ARG A 162 23.64 3.38 -35.29
N GLN A 163 24.47 2.87 -36.22
CA GLN A 163 24.40 3.31 -37.62
C GLN A 163 22.94 3.15 -38.04
N GLN A 164 22.31 4.24 -38.45
CA GLN A 164 20.99 4.20 -39.07
C GLN A 164 21.06 3.20 -40.23
N PRO A 165 20.25 2.13 -40.25
CA PRO A 165 19.97 1.47 -41.51
C PRO A 165 19.12 2.46 -42.30
N GLU A 166 19.67 2.91 -43.42
CA GLU A 166 18.86 3.47 -44.49
C GLU A 166 17.76 2.46 -44.84
N ASN A 167 16.54 2.99 -44.88
CA ASN A 167 15.37 2.52 -45.58
C ASN A 167 15.57 1.27 -46.44
N ASP A 168 14.74 0.24 -46.22
CA ASP A 168 13.95 -0.43 -47.26
C ASP A 168 13.21 -1.64 -46.67
N GLY A 169 11.94 -1.80 -47.03
CA GLY A 169 11.24 -3.07 -46.98
C GLY A 169 10.12 -3.16 -45.94
N GLU A 170 8.91 -2.84 -46.41
CA GLU A 170 7.65 -3.39 -45.91
C GLU A 170 7.78 -4.90 -45.64
N GLU A 171 7.23 -5.39 -44.52
CA GLU A 171 6.37 -6.58 -44.53
C GLU A 171 5.73 -6.90 -43.16
N SER A 172 4.41 -7.02 -43.22
CA SER A 172 3.55 -8.05 -42.61
C SER A 172 3.23 -8.00 -41.10
N GLU A 173 1.99 -7.59 -40.84
CA GLU A 173 1.25 -7.71 -39.60
C GLU A 173 1.01 -9.19 -39.21
N GLY A 174 1.48 -9.57 -38.03
CA GLY A 174 1.11 -10.80 -37.35
C GLY A 174 0.59 -10.50 -35.94
N PHE A 175 -0.67 -10.07 -35.83
CA PHE A 175 -1.34 -9.80 -34.56
C PHE A 175 -1.61 -11.12 -33.81
N ARG A 176 -0.75 -11.47 -32.84
CA ARG A 176 -1.05 -12.47 -31.80
C ARG A 176 -1.34 -11.75 -30.49
N THR A 177 -2.59 -11.84 -30.05
CA THR A 177 -2.99 -11.46 -28.69
C THR A 177 -2.38 -12.42 -27.66
N PRO A 178 -1.66 -11.94 -26.64
CA PRO A 178 -1.21 -12.76 -25.54
C PRO A 178 -2.42 -13.18 -24.70
N ARG A 179 -2.50 -14.49 -24.45
CA ARG A 179 -3.44 -15.15 -23.54
C ARG A 179 -3.19 -14.62 -22.13
N GLU A 180 -4.21 -14.01 -21.54
CA GLU A 180 -4.22 -13.55 -20.14
C GLU A 180 -3.89 -14.74 -19.24
N THR A 181 -2.63 -14.79 -18.83
CA THR A 181 -2.18 -15.68 -17.78
C THR A 181 -2.28 -14.85 -16.51
N GLU A 182 -2.90 -15.43 -15.49
CA GLU A 182 -3.17 -14.80 -14.20
C GLU A 182 -1.84 -14.43 -13.52
N GLU A 183 -1.30 -13.27 -13.90
CA GLU A 183 0.01 -12.80 -13.48
C GLU A 183 -0.10 -12.28 -12.04
N ALA A 184 0.68 -12.93 -11.17
CA ALA A 184 0.80 -12.59 -9.76
C ALA A 184 1.10 -11.10 -9.60
N THR A 185 0.37 -10.45 -8.70
CA THR A 185 0.50 -9.01 -8.47
C THR A 185 1.94 -8.64 -8.13
N PRO A 186 2.54 -7.62 -8.79
CA PRO A 186 3.99 -7.62 -8.96
C PRO A 186 4.69 -6.76 -7.91
N THR A 187 5.90 -7.20 -7.52
CA THR A 187 6.53 -6.94 -6.23
C THR A 187 6.98 -5.49 -6.00
N ALA A 188 7.23 -4.70 -7.05
CA ALA A 188 7.79 -3.35 -6.95
C ALA A 188 6.80 -2.30 -6.43
N LEU A 189 5.51 -2.44 -6.78
CA LEU A 189 4.42 -1.65 -6.20
C LEU A 189 3.82 -2.30 -4.95
N ARG A 190 4.19 -3.55 -4.66
CA ARG A 190 3.73 -4.36 -3.54
C ARG A 190 4.46 -3.99 -2.24
N ARG A 191 4.42 -2.71 -1.88
CA ARG A 191 4.45 -2.38 -0.44
C ARG A 191 3.13 -2.87 0.16
N CYS A 192 3.14 -3.32 1.41
CA CYS A 192 1.91 -3.61 2.15
C CYS A 192 1.08 -2.32 2.18
N ASN A 193 0.13 -2.16 1.25
CA ASN A 193 -0.37 -0.86 0.78
C ASN A 193 -1.84 -0.63 1.07
N SER A 194 -2.51 -1.62 1.64
CA SER A 194 -3.81 -1.48 2.26
C SER A 194 -3.70 -1.76 3.76
N VAL A 195 -4.60 -1.15 4.55
CA VAL A 195 -4.77 -1.54 5.96
C VAL A 195 -5.00 -3.07 6.07
N LEU A 196 -5.57 -3.70 5.03
CA LEU A 196 -5.73 -5.14 4.96
C LEU A 196 -4.40 -5.89 4.85
N ASP A 197 -3.40 -5.38 4.13
CA ASP A 197 -2.08 -6.01 4.05
C ASP A 197 -1.36 -5.96 5.39
N GLU A 198 -1.44 -4.82 6.11
CA GLU A 198 -0.91 -4.71 7.47
C GLU A 198 -1.59 -5.70 8.42
N ILE A 199 -2.92 -5.87 8.28
CA ILE A 199 -3.69 -6.87 9.03
C ILE A 199 -3.19 -8.28 8.69
N VAL A 200 -3.06 -8.62 7.41
CA VAL A 200 -2.58 -9.94 6.97
C VAL A 200 -1.19 -10.24 7.53
N VAL A 201 -0.24 -9.30 7.41
CA VAL A 201 1.11 -9.44 7.96
C VAL A 201 1.08 -9.61 9.48
N ALA A 202 0.26 -8.82 10.18
CA ALA A 202 0.15 -8.93 11.62
C ALA A 202 -0.43 -10.28 12.07
N TRP A 203 -1.44 -10.81 11.37
CA TRP A 203 -2.00 -12.13 11.65
C TRP A 203 -1.05 -13.28 11.25
N GLN A 204 -0.23 -13.13 10.21
CA GLN A 204 0.82 -14.10 9.87
C GLN A 204 1.93 -14.16 10.93
N ALA A 205 2.19 -13.06 11.62
CA ALA A 205 3.16 -12.99 12.71
C ALA A 205 2.63 -13.59 14.03
N VAL A 206 1.33 -13.93 14.11
CA VAL A 206 0.76 -14.57 15.30
C VAL A 206 1.31 -15.98 15.43
N LYS A 207 2.07 -16.21 16.49
CA LYS A 207 2.67 -17.52 16.76
C LYS A 207 1.63 -18.43 17.40
N VAL A 208 1.41 -19.57 16.76
CA VAL A 208 0.62 -20.68 17.28
C VAL A 208 1.56 -21.83 17.59
N SER A 209 1.59 -22.29 18.83
CA SER A 209 2.44 -23.41 19.29
C SER A 209 1.62 -24.32 20.18
N ASP A 210 1.58 -25.62 19.86
CA ASP A 210 0.84 -26.64 20.61
C ASP A 210 -0.64 -26.29 20.87
N GLY A 211 -1.31 -25.69 19.88
CA GLY A 211 -2.71 -25.26 20.00
C GLY A 211 -2.92 -23.99 20.85
N SER A 212 -1.85 -23.40 21.38
CA SER A 212 -1.88 -22.15 22.13
C SER A 212 -1.40 -20.96 21.28
N THR A 213 -1.96 -19.78 21.53
CA THR A 213 -1.59 -18.54 20.84
C THR A 213 -0.83 -17.62 21.78
N GLU A 214 0.28 -17.04 21.32
CA GLU A 214 1.05 -16.05 22.11
C GLU A 214 0.26 -14.74 22.26
N ALA A 215 0.01 -14.34 23.50
CA ALA A 215 -0.83 -13.20 23.87
C ALA A 215 -0.42 -11.88 23.21
N SER A 216 0.88 -11.59 23.24
CA SER A 216 1.47 -10.35 22.70
C SER A 216 1.20 -10.22 21.20
N SER A 217 1.49 -11.28 20.43
CA SER A 217 1.32 -11.31 18.97
C SER A 217 -0.15 -11.22 18.57
N PHE A 218 -1.03 -11.92 19.28
CA PHE A 218 -2.48 -11.86 19.05
C PHE A 218 -3.04 -10.45 19.29
N LEU A 219 -2.70 -9.84 20.44
CA LEU A 219 -3.21 -8.50 20.78
C LEU A 219 -2.66 -7.43 19.83
N SER A 220 -1.43 -7.61 19.35
CA SER A 220 -0.87 -6.77 18.29
C SER A 220 -1.68 -6.89 16.99
N ALA A 221 -1.96 -8.11 16.51
CA ALA A 221 -2.75 -8.34 15.31
C ALA A 221 -4.20 -7.83 15.44
N ALA A 222 -4.83 -8.04 16.59
CA ALA A 222 -6.15 -7.49 16.90
C ALA A 222 -6.14 -5.96 16.87
N SER A 223 -5.11 -5.31 17.44
CA SER A 223 -4.99 -3.84 17.43
C SER A 223 -4.87 -3.29 16.01
N VAL A 224 -4.07 -3.95 15.16
CA VAL A 224 -3.95 -3.59 13.73
C VAL A 224 -5.30 -3.76 13.01
N THR A 225 -6.04 -4.82 13.33
CA THR A 225 -7.38 -5.07 12.76
C THR A 225 -8.38 -3.95 13.07
N VAL A 226 -8.30 -3.36 14.26
CA VAL A 226 -9.18 -2.27 14.67
C VAL A 226 -8.96 -0.99 13.83
N MET A 227 -7.79 -0.80 13.23
CA MET A 227 -7.51 0.34 12.36
C MET A 227 -8.33 0.31 11.07
N VAL A 228 -8.85 -0.85 10.65
CA VAL A 228 -9.73 -0.94 9.47
C VAL A 228 -11.00 -0.10 9.64
N PHE A 229 -11.43 0.10 10.88
CA PHE A 229 -12.64 0.86 11.19
C PHE A 229 -12.47 2.37 11.07
N ASP A 230 -11.23 2.89 11.13
CA ASP A 230 -10.97 4.32 10.92
C ASP A 230 -11.45 4.78 9.53
N VAL A 231 -11.44 3.85 8.56
CA VAL A 231 -11.86 4.09 7.18
C VAL A 231 -13.38 4.30 7.05
N PHE A 232 -14.17 3.76 7.97
CA PHE A 232 -15.63 3.92 8.00
C PHE A 232 -16.08 5.16 8.79
N GLY A 233 -15.13 5.93 9.33
CA GLY A 233 -15.39 7.17 10.06
C GLY A 233 -16.33 6.97 11.26
N LYS A 234 -17.26 7.91 11.44
CA LYS A 234 -18.17 7.93 12.61
C LYS A 234 -19.14 6.75 12.66
N LEU A 235 -19.41 6.07 11.53
CA LEU A 235 -20.40 5.01 11.45
C LEU A 235 -20.06 3.82 12.36
N LEU A 236 -18.77 3.47 12.44
CA LEU A 236 -18.28 2.32 13.21
C LEU A 236 -17.43 2.74 14.41
N GLN A 237 -17.43 4.02 14.78
CA GLN A 237 -16.64 4.53 15.90
C GLN A 237 -16.99 3.86 17.23
N GLY A 238 -18.27 3.59 17.49
CA GLY A 238 -18.71 2.86 18.69
C GLY A 238 -18.16 1.43 18.74
N PHE A 239 -18.32 0.68 17.64
CA PHE A 239 -17.78 -0.67 17.52
C PHE A 239 -16.25 -0.72 17.67
N GLN A 240 -15.58 0.26 17.09
CA GLN A 240 -14.13 0.41 17.21
C GLN A 240 -13.70 0.65 18.66
N ALA A 241 -14.39 1.56 19.37
CA ALA A 241 -14.10 1.84 20.78
C ALA A 241 -14.30 0.60 21.66
N ASP A 242 -15.34 -0.19 21.40
CA ASP A 242 -15.60 -1.45 22.11
C ASP A 242 -14.48 -2.48 21.88
N MET A 243 -14.00 -2.63 20.63
CA MET A 243 -12.86 -3.51 20.36
C MET A 243 -11.58 -3.04 21.05
N ARG A 244 -11.27 -1.73 21.05
CA ARG A 244 -10.10 -1.18 21.75
C ARG A 244 -10.19 -1.45 23.26
N LYS A 245 -11.35 -1.21 23.87
CA LYS A 245 -11.60 -1.49 25.29
C LYS A 245 -11.36 -2.97 25.63
N ASN A 246 -11.87 -3.89 24.80
CA ASN A 246 -11.65 -5.32 25.00
C ASN A 246 -10.17 -5.71 24.89
N ILE A 247 -9.42 -5.12 23.95
CA ILE A 247 -7.97 -5.33 23.81
C ILE A 247 -7.23 -4.82 25.07
N GLU A 248 -7.57 -3.62 25.54
CA GLU A 248 -6.97 -3.01 26.73
C GLU A 248 -7.20 -3.87 27.99
N MET A 249 -8.40 -4.41 28.16
CA MET A 249 -8.73 -5.30 29.29
C MET A 249 -7.83 -6.55 29.31
N ILE A 250 -7.59 -7.16 28.15
CA ILE A 250 -6.71 -8.34 28.04
C ILE A 250 -5.24 -7.93 28.26
N GLN A 251 -4.81 -6.80 27.69
CA GLN A 251 -3.44 -6.29 27.86
C GLN A 251 -3.09 -5.98 29.32
N GLN A 252 -4.03 -5.41 30.09
CA GLN A 252 -3.83 -5.11 31.51
C GLN A 252 -3.59 -6.39 32.31
N HIS A 253 -4.33 -7.46 32.02
CA HIS A 253 -4.16 -8.76 32.67
C HIS A 253 -2.78 -9.37 32.35
N VAL A 254 -2.42 -9.42 31.06
CA VAL A 254 -1.13 -9.96 30.60
C VAL A 254 0.05 -9.18 31.20
N ARG A 255 -0.03 -7.84 31.30
CA ARG A 255 1.03 -7.02 31.92
C ARG A 255 1.13 -7.21 33.44
N GLY A 256 0.01 -7.48 34.11
CA GLY A 256 -0.03 -7.70 35.55
C GLY A 256 0.72 -8.95 36.01
N GLU A 257 0.74 -10.00 35.17
CA GLU A 257 1.40 -11.28 35.49
C GLU A 257 2.92 -11.24 35.30
N ILE A 258 3.41 -10.45 34.34
CA ILE A 258 4.86 -10.30 34.05
C ILE A 258 5.62 -9.72 35.26
N SER A 259 4.94 -9.06 36.20
CA SER A 259 5.58 -8.43 37.37
C SER A 259 5.79 -9.35 38.58
N LEU A 260 5.40 -10.64 38.54
CA LEU A 260 5.30 -11.42 39.79
C LEU A 260 6.25 -12.61 40.02
N GLU A 261 7.05 -13.10 39.05
CA GLU A 261 8.11 -14.08 39.39
C GLU A 261 9.39 -13.93 38.53
N PRO A 262 10.52 -13.47 39.10
CA PRO A 262 11.81 -13.52 38.42
C PRO A 262 12.30 -14.97 38.38
N GLY A 263 12.12 -15.65 37.25
CA GLY A 263 12.62 -17.02 37.05
C GLY A 263 12.02 -17.82 35.89
N CYS A 264 10.99 -17.34 35.20
CA CYS A 264 10.35 -18.04 34.07
C CYS A 264 10.60 -17.36 32.72
N GLU A 265 11.86 -17.04 32.39
CA GLU A 265 12.25 -16.64 31.04
C GLU A 265 12.25 -17.88 30.12
N GLY A 266 11.14 -18.12 29.42
CA GLY A 266 11.10 -19.19 28.40
C GLY A 266 9.72 -19.77 28.07
N ARG A 267 8.67 -19.46 28.84
CA ARG A 267 7.30 -19.81 28.47
C ARG A 267 6.62 -18.61 27.84
N GLY A 268 6.62 -18.55 26.50
CA GLY A 268 5.70 -17.67 25.78
C GLY A 268 4.28 -17.94 26.30
N GLU A 269 3.70 -16.94 26.96
CA GLU A 269 2.50 -17.13 27.76
C GLU A 269 1.31 -17.46 26.85
N ARG A 270 0.72 -18.62 27.11
CA ARG A 270 -0.42 -19.16 26.37
C ARG A 270 -1.65 -18.32 26.69
N LEU A 271 -2.11 -17.49 25.75
CA LEU A 271 -3.15 -16.48 26.00
C LEU A 271 -4.46 -17.05 26.51
N GLN A 272 -4.96 -18.13 25.91
CA GLN A 272 -6.35 -18.57 26.14
C GLN A 272 -6.49 -19.44 27.38
N GLU A 273 -5.62 -20.45 27.54
CA GLU A 273 -5.69 -21.40 28.65
C GLU A 273 -5.37 -20.70 29.98
N LYS A 274 -4.23 -19.98 30.04
CA LYS A 274 -3.76 -19.36 31.26
C LYS A 274 -4.72 -18.28 31.76
N LEU A 275 -5.15 -17.37 30.88
CA LEU A 275 -6.03 -16.25 31.24
C LEU A 275 -7.40 -16.72 31.73
N ILE A 276 -8.02 -17.69 31.04
CA ILE A 276 -9.33 -18.21 31.43
C ILE A 276 -9.21 -19.03 32.72
N ASP A 277 -8.17 -19.84 32.86
CA ASP A 277 -7.97 -20.69 34.03
C ASP A 277 -7.62 -19.87 35.27
N ASP A 278 -6.80 -18.83 35.15
CA ASP A 278 -6.41 -17.96 36.26
C ASP A 278 -7.60 -17.12 36.75
N GLU A 279 -8.40 -16.55 35.84
CA GLU A 279 -9.64 -15.88 36.22
C GLU A 279 -10.68 -16.86 36.79
N ALA A 280 -10.80 -18.07 36.24
CA ALA A 280 -11.70 -19.11 36.74
C ALA A 280 -11.30 -19.59 38.14
N LYS A 281 -10.00 -19.79 38.37
CA LYS A 281 -9.43 -20.16 39.67
C LYS A 281 -9.65 -19.06 40.69
N ALA A 282 -9.42 -17.80 40.32
CA ALA A 282 -9.68 -16.64 41.19
C ALA A 282 -11.17 -16.47 41.50
N ALA A 283 -12.06 -16.75 40.54
CA ALA A 283 -13.51 -16.62 40.70
C ALA A 283 -14.19 -17.87 41.29
N GLY A 284 -13.48 -18.99 41.39
CA GLY A 284 -13.98 -20.29 41.84
C GLY A 284 -14.81 -21.06 40.82
N SER A 285 -15.01 -20.54 39.60
CA SER A 285 -15.54 -21.27 38.43
C SER A 285 -15.39 -20.46 37.14
N HIS A 286 -15.38 -21.14 35.99
CA HIS A 286 -15.35 -20.46 34.67
C HIS A 286 -16.55 -19.54 34.43
N VAL A 287 -17.75 -19.92 34.91
CA VAL A 287 -18.95 -19.09 34.76
C VAL A 287 -18.81 -17.78 35.53
N LYS A 288 -18.20 -17.82 36.72
CA LYS A 288 -17.98 -16.62 37.53
C LYS A 288 -16.84 -15.75 37.02
N ALA A 289 -15.90 -16.32 36.25
CA ALA A 289 -14.84 -15.56 35.57
C ALA A 289 -15.36 -14.69 34.43
N LEU A 290 -16.48 -15.07 33.80
CA LEU A 290 -17.16 -14.29 32.75
C LEU A 290 -18.02 -13.16 33.34
N ARG A 291 -17.41 -12.32 34.18
CA ARG A 291 -18.04 -11.11 34.72
C ARG A 291 -17.73 -9.90 33.86
N GLU A 292 -18.59 -8.90 33.93
CA GLU A 292 -18.35 -7.62 33.25
C GLU A 292 -17.01 -7.01 33.71
N GLY A 293 -16.20 -6.57 32.74
CA GLY A 293 -14.87 -6.02 33.01
C GLY A 293 -13.75 -7.06 33.21
N SER A 294 -14.02 -8.37 33.10
CA SER A 294 -12.95 -9.39 33.13
C SER A 294 -12.23 -9.54 31.79
N ALA A 295 -10.98 -9.99 31.82
CA ALA A 295 -10.20 -10.22 30.62
C ALA A 295 -10.80 -11.37 29.79
N SER A 296 -11.37 -12.40 30.42
CA SER A 296 -12.07 -13.50 29.73
C SER A 296 -13.28 -12.99 28.95
N MET A 297 -14.04 -12.06 29.53
CA MET A 297 -15.17 -11.42 28.84
C MET A 297 -14.68 -10.55 27.67
N GLY A 298 -13.60 -9.80 27.86
CA GLY A 298 -12.96 -9.02 26.79
C GLY A 298 -12.50 -9.91 25.62
N LEU A 299 -11.85 -11.03 25.91
CA LEU A 299 -11.40 -12.01 24.92
C LEU A 299 -12.58 -12.64 24.17
N LEU A 300 -13.67 -12.97 24.86
CA LEU A 300 -14.89 -13.51 24.25
C LEU A 300 -15.49 -12.52 23.25
N TRP A 301 -15.67 -11.26 23.65
CA TRP A 301 -16.24 -10.23 22.78
C TRP A 301 -15.32 -9.90 21.60
N LEU A 302 -14.02 -9.75 21.84
CA LEU A 302 -13.05 -9.54 20.77
C LEU A 302 -13.07 -10.68 19.75
N SER A 303 -13.12 -11.93 20.21
CA SER A 303 -13.20 -13.11 19.33
C SER A 303 -14.47 -13.15 18.49
N ARG A 304 -15.61 -12.69 19.03
CA ARG A 304 -16.87 -12.56 18.28
C ARG A 304 -16.76 -11.47 17.21
N SER A 305 -16.20 -10.31 17.56
CA SER A 305 -15.99 -9.21 16.63
C SER A 305 -15.07 -9.60 15.47
N LEU A 306 -13.98 -10.32 15.75
CA LEU A 306 -13.06 -10.83 14.71
C LEU A 306 -13.74 -11.85 13.78
N ARG A 307 -14.59 -12.75 14.32
CA ARG A 307 -15.38 -13.68 13.49
C ARG A 307 -16.39 -12.97 12.60
N LEU A 308 -17.04 -11.92 13.11
CA LEU A 308 -17.95 -11.10 12.31
C LEU A 308 -17.20 -10.46 11.14
N LEU A 309 -16.04 -9.85 11.41
CA LEU A 309 -15.15 -9.29 10.38
C LEU A 309 -14.74 -10.32 9.33
N GLN A 310 -14.29 -11.50 9.76
CA GLN A 310 -13.92 -12.59 8.86
C GLN A 310 -15.09 -12.98 7.95
N THR A 311 -16.31 -13.07 8.50
CA THR A 311 -17.52 -13.40 7.74
C THR A 311 -17.87 -12.31 6.73
N MET A 312 -17.74 -11.03 7.11
CA MET A 312 -17.95 -9.91 6.20
C MET A 312 -16.96 -9.93 5.05
N LEU A 313 -15.66 -10.14 5.33
CA LEU A 313 -14.61 -10.25 4.32
C LEU A 313 -14.85 -11.42 3.37
N ALA A 314 -15.25 -12.59 3.89
CA ALA A 314 -15.58 -13.75 3.06
C ALA A 314 -16.78 -13.49 2.13
N LYS A 315 -17.81 -12.77 2.61
CA LYS A 315 -18.96 -12.39 1.77
C LYS A 315 -18.59 -11.35 0.70
N LEU A 316 -17.70 -10.42 1.03
CA LEU A 316 -17.17 -9.43 0.09
C LEU A 316 -16.38 -10.13 -1.03
N ASP A 317 -15.51 -11.06 -0.66
CA ASP A 317 -14.71 -11.86 -1.60
C ASP A 317 -15.58 -12.71 -2.53
N ALA A 318 -16.65 -13.31 -1.98
CA ALA A 318 -17.64 -14.06 -2.75
C ALA A 318 -18.57 -13.19 -3.63
N GLY A 319 -18.45 -11.86 -3.59
CA GLY A 319 -19.32 -10.94 -4.33
C GLY A 319 -20.78 -10.94 -3.86
N GLN A 320 -21.08 -11.44 -2.65
CA GLN A 320 -22.43 -11.66 -2.13
C GLN A 320 -23.03 -10.46 -1.39
N LEU A 321 -22.59 -9.23 -1.70
CA LEU A 321 -23.25 -8.04 -1.15
C LEU A 321 -24.62 -7.90 -1.80
N VAL A 322 -25.64 -8.36 -1.08
CA VAL A 322 -27.05 -8.20 -1.46
C VAL A 322 -27.32 -6.73 -1.74
N SER A 323 -27.67 -6.39 -2.98
CA SER A 323 -28.15 -5.06 -3.33
C SER A 323 -29.43 -4.81 -2.55
N VAL A 324 -29.43 -3.83 -1.65
CA VAL A 324 -30.60 -3.40 -0.85
C VAL A 324 -31.59 -2.63 -1.74
N SER A 325 -31.94 -3.16 -2.92
CA SER A 325 -32.75 -2.44 -3.91
C SER A 325 -34.05 -3.13 -4.30
N GLU A 326 -34.48 -4.15 -3.57
CA GLU A 326 -35.84 -4.68 -3.70
C GLU A 326 -36.59 -4.45 -2.38
N VAL A 327 -36.94 -3.19 -2.13
CA VAL A 327 -38.13 -2.91 -1.31
C VAL A 327 -39.30 -3.20 -2.25
N PRO A 328 -40.12 -4.24 -1.97
CA PRO A 328 -41.34 -4.44 -2.73
C PRO A 328 -42.19 -3.18 -2.54
N GLU A 329 -42.51 -2.50 -3.64
CA GLU A 329 -43.54 -1.47 -3.64
C GLU A 329 -44.80 -2.13 -3.07
N HIS A 330 -45.13 -1.79 -1.82
CA HIS A 330 -46.40 -2.17 -1.23
C HIS A 330 -47.49 -1.58 -2.11
N GLU A 331 -48.22 -2.47 -2.80
CA GLU A 331 -49.49 -2.18 -3.44
C GLU A 331 -50.36 -1.36 -2.49
N ALA A 332 -50.58 -0.10 -2.86
CA ALA A 332 -51.60 0.73 -2.27
C ALA A 332 -52.96 0.11 -2.63
N VAL A 333 -53.51 -0.67 -1.70
CA VAL A 333 -54.90 -1.12 -1.75
C VAL A 333 -55.77 0.11 -1.52
N ASN A 334 -56.46 0.54 -2.58
CA ASN A 334 -57.67 1.38 -2.52
C ASN A 334 -58.85 0.57 -2.00
#